data_AF-A0A0F9EPB1-F1
#
_entry.id   AF-A0A0F9EPB1-F1
#
_cell.length_a   1.000
_cell.length_b   1.000
_cell.length_c   1.000
_cell.angle_alpha   90.00
_cell.angle_beta   90.00
_cell.angle_gamma   90.00
#
_symmetry.space_group_name_H-M   'P 1'
#
loop_
_entity.id
_entity.type
_entity.pdbx_description
1 polymer ?
#
loop_
_entity_poly.entity_id
_entity_poly.type
_entity_poly.pdbx_seq_one_letter_code
_entity_poly.pdbx_strand_id
1 'polypeptide(L)' 'KVHNFIEDQNGKFDGFKQKHHEIYLSDPRKAKPENMKTVIRQPFSN' A
#
# COMPACT_ATOMS: atom_id res chain seq x y z
N LYS A 1 5.48 6.06 7.13
CA LYS A 1 6.23 5.89 5.85
C LYS A 1 5.40 6.31 4.64
N VAL A 2 4.33 5.61 4.20
CA VAL A 2 3.51 6.17 3.09
C VAL A 2 2.61 7.32 3.53
N HIS A 3 2.01 7.25 4.72
CA HIS A 3 1.16 8.35 5.22
C HIS A 3 1.95 9.65 5.40
N ASN A 4 3.13 9.58 6.02
CA ASN A 4 4.05 10.73 6.11
C ASN A 4 4.42 11.27 4.72
N PHE A 5 4.70 10.39 3.75
CA PHE A 5 4.98 10.83 2.38
C PHE A 5 3.78 11.53 1.74
N ILE A 6 2.55 11.06 1.98
CA ILE A 6 1.33 11.72 1.48
C ILE A 6 1.19 13.12 2.11
N GLU A 7 1.40 13.25 3.43
CA GLU A 7 1.38 14.53 4.13
C GLU A 7 2.45 15.49 3.60
N ASP A 8 3.68 15.00 3.38
CA ASP A 8 4.79 15.76 2.82
C ASP A 8 4.52 16.24 1.37
N GLN A 9 3.63 15.56 0.65
CA GLN A 9 3.16 15.96 -0.68
C GLN A 9 1.91 16.85 -0.65
N ASN A 10 1.52 17.34 0.53
CA ASN A 10 0.26 18.05 0.77
C ASN A 10 -0.99 17.26 0.35
N GLY A 11 -0.87 15.94 0.25
CA GLY A 11 -1.94 15.03 -0.08
C GLY A 11 -2.82 14.73 1.14
N LYS A 12 -4.04 14.29 0.87
CA LYS A 12 -5.03 13.87 1.85
C LYS A 12 -5.51 12.46 1.57
N PHE A 13 -5.62 11.69 2.63
CA PHE A 13 -6.13 10.33 2.62
C PHE A 13 -7.04 10.15 3.84
N ASP A 14 -8.30 9.77 3.61
CA ASP A 14 -9.29 9.63 4.69
C ASP A 14 -9.48 8.19 5.18
N GLY A 15 -8.93 7.18 4.50
CA GLY A 15 -9.09 5.77 4.88
C GLY A 15 -10.49 5.18 4.65
N PHE A 16 -11.50 6.00 4.37
CA PHE A 16 -12.89 5.58 4.26
C PHE A 16 -13.35 5.50 2.80
N LYS A 17 -12.97 6.49 1.99
CA LYS A 17 -13.35 6.57 0.58
C LYS A 17 -12.29 5.93 -0.32
N GLN A 18 -11.04 6.01 0.11
CA GLN A 18 -9.88 5.57 -0.65
C GLN A 18 -9.40 4.25 -0.03
N LYS A 19 -9.60 3.13 -0.71
CA LYS A 19 -9.12 1.83 -0.22
C LYS A 19 -7.70 1.57 -0.71
N HIS A 20 -6.85 0.98 0.13
CA HIS A 20 -5.56 0.50 -0.34
C HIS A 20 -5.74 -0.73 -1.22
N HIS A 21 -4.83 -0.90 -2.16
CA HIS A 21 -4.79 -2.07 -3.04
C HIS A 21 -3.54 -2.87 -2.76
N GLU A 22 -3.70 -4.18 -2.58
CA GLU A 22 -2.59 -5.12 -2.44
C GLU A 22 -2.43 -5.90 -3.74
N ILE A 23 -1.20 -5.98 -4.24
CA ILE A 23 -0.84 -6.90 -5.33
C ILE A 23 0.16 -7.89 -4.79
N TYR A 24 -0.26 -9.15 -4.67
CA TYR A 24 0.61 -10.25 -4.31
C TYR A 24 1.41 -10.67 -5.54
N LEU A 25 2.71 -10.34 -5.55
CA LEU A 25 3.62 -10.76 -6.61
C LEU A 25 4.09 -12.20 -6.39
N SER A 26 4.12 -12.65 -5.14
CA SER A 26 4.47 -14.02 -4.75
C SER A 26 3.22 -14.87 -4.55
N ASP A 27 3.25 -16.14 -4.98
CA ASP A 27 2.22 -17.12 -4.63
C ASP A 27 2.39 -17.51 -3.14
N PRO A 28 1.42 -17.22 -2.26
CA PRO A 28 1.52 -17.47 -0.82
C PRO A 28 1.62 -18.96 -0.47
N ARG A 29 1.28 -19.87 -1.38
CA ARG A 29 1.40 -21.32 -1.14
C ARG A 29 2.80 -21.86 -1.43
N LYS A 30 3.63 -21.07 -2.13
CA LYS A 30 4.95 -21.51 -2.63
C LYS A 30 6.10 -20.72 -1.99
N ALA A 31 5.89 -19.44 -1.74
CA ALA A 31 6.91 -18.58 -1.13
C ALA A 31 6.92 -18.75 0.40
N LYS A 32 8.11 -18.78 1.00
CA LYS A 32 8.24 -18.64 2.45
C LYS A 32 7.82 -17.22 2.88
N PRO A 33 7.19 -17.05 4.05
CA PRO A 33 6.69 -15.74 4.50
C PRO A 33 7.73 -14.62 4.45
N GLU A 34 8.98 -14.90 4.83
CA GLU A 34 10.07 -13.94 4.85
C GLU A 34 10.48 -13.42 3.45
N ASN A 35 10.13 -14.15 2.39
CA ASN A 35 10.47 -13.82 1.00
C ASN A 35 9.25 -13.36 0.18
N MET A 36 8.06 -13.27 0.79
CA MET A 36 6.86 -12.83 0.10
C MET A 36 6.97 -11.36 -0.31
N LYS A 37 6.68 -11.09 -1.59
CA LYS A 37 6.63 -9.75 -2.13
C LYS A 37 5.18 -9.35 -2.36
N THR A 38 4.76 -8.31 -1.65
CA THR A 38 3.44 -7.68 -1.81
C THR A 38 3.64 -6.20 -2.05
N VAL A 39 3.04 -5.67 -3.11
CA VAL A 39 3.01 -4.23 -3.37
C VAL A 39 1.77 -3.66 -2.68
N ILE A 40 1.97 -2.71 -1.77
CA ILE A 40 0.91 -1.95 -1.13
C ILE A 40 0.79 -0.60 -1.85
N ARG A 41 -0.40 -0.30 -2.38
CA ARG A 41 -0.70 0.97 -3.06
C ARG A 41 -1.74 1.76 -2.28
N GLN A 42 -1.41 3.01 -1.99
CA GLN A 42 -2.27 3.92 -1.24
C GLN A 42 -2.74 5.07 -2.14
N PRO A 43 -4.00 5.08 -2.61
CA PRO A 43 -4.54 6.26 -3.28
C PRO A 43 -4.65 7.43 -2.29
N PHE A 44 -4.33 8.62 -2.77
CA PHE A 44 -4.49 9.90 -2.07
C PHE A 44 -4.93 10.99 -3.07
N SER A 45 -5.53 12.06 -2.56
CA SER A 45 -5.95 13.23 -3.33
C SER A 45 -5.15 14.46 -2.90
N ASN A 46 -4.89 15.41 -3.80
CA ASN A 46 -4.42 16.75 -3.42
C ASN A 46 -5.58 17.68 -3.08
#